data_AF-A0A2P6M5J3-F1
#
_entry.id   AF-A0A2P6M5J3-F1
#
_cell.length_a   1.000
_cell.length_b   1.000
_cell.length_c   1.000
_cell.angle_alpha   90.00
_cell.angle_beta   90.00
_cell.angle_gamma   90.00
#
_symmetry.space_group_name_H-M   'P 1'
#
loop_
_entity.id
_entity.type
_entity.pdbx_description
1 polymer ?
#
loop_
_entity_poly.entity_id
_entity_poly.type
_entity_poly.pdbx_seq_one_letter_code
_entity_poly.pdbx_strand_id
1 'polypeptide(L)'
;MSQYIVRTPDQLPALLKAFRKQAGLTQGQLAARLGITQQTLSALERNANKVSADRLLQLLGILGVDLVLQSRGPGTDPKPSATGGAGW
;
A
#
# COMPACT_ATOMS: atom_id res chain seq x y z
N MET A 1 -7.32 -6.09 -14.93
CA MET A 1 -7.13 -5.58 -13.54
C MET A 1 -5.71 -5.90 -13.14
N SER A 2 -4.86 -4.89 -12.98
CA SER A 2 -3.46 -5.08 -12.56
C SER A 2 -3.39 -5.09 -11.04
N GLN A 3 -2.82 -6.14 -10.45
CA GLN A 3 -2.60 -6.23 -9.00
C GLN A 3 -1.19 -5.75 -8.67
N TYR A 4 -1.07 -4.91 -7.65
CA TYR A 4 0.21 -4.42 -7.14
C TYR A 4 0.43 -4.97 -5.73
N ILE A 5 1.52 -5.71 -5.53
CA ILE A 5 1.88 -6.26 -4.22
C ILE A 5 2.68 -5.21 -3.45
N VAL A 6 2.12 -4.71 -2.36
CA VAL A 6 2.82 -3.84 -1.40
C VAL A 6 3.53 -4.73 -0.38
N ARG A 7 4.87 -4.71 -0.40
CA ARG A 7 5.72 -5.47 0.54
C ARG A 7 6.29 -4.59 1.65
N THR A 8 6.46 -3.29 1.40
CA THR A 8 6.99 -2.33 2.38
C THR A 8 6.23 -1.01 2.30
N PRO A 9 6.16 -0.25 3.41
CA PRO A 9 5.49 1.06 3.44
C PRO A 9 6.06 2.06 2.43
N ASP A 10 7.35 2.00 2.13
CA ASP A 10 8.03 2.93 1.21
C ASP A 10 7.61 2.76 -0.26
N GLN A 11 6.84 1.72 -0.58
CA GLN A 11 6.21 1.55 -1.90
C GLN A 11 4.93 2.38 -2.04
N LEU A 12 4.28 2.77 -0.93
CA LEU A 12 3.02 3.51 -0.93
C LEU A 12 3.12 4.88 -1.61
N PRO A 13 4.15 5.72 -1.40
CA PRO A 13 4.26 7.03 -2.04
C PRO A 13 4.13 6.98 -3.57
N ALA A 14 4.87 6.06 -4.20
CA ALA A 14 4.87 5.92 -5.65
C ALA A 14 3.52 5.38 -6.16
N LEU A 15 2.95 4.39 -5.47
CA LEU A 15 1.67 3.78 -5.85
C LEU A 15 0.50 4.75 -5.73
N LEU A 16 0.35 5.45 -4.60
CA LEU A 16 -0.73 6.41 -4.40
C LEU A 16 -0.67 7.56 -5.43
N LYS A 17 0.54 8.05 -5.73
CA LYS A 17 0.75 9.06 -6.76
C LYS A 17 0.38 8.54 -8.16
N ALA A 18 0.71 7.28 -8.47
CA ALA A 18 0.37 6.66 -9.74
C ALA A 18 -1.15 6.49 -9.90
N PHE A 19 -1.83 5.95 -8.88
CA PHE A 19 -3.29 5.81 -8.89
C PHE A 19 -4.02 7.14 -8.96
N ARG A 20 -3.53 8.19 -8.27
CA ARG A 20 -4.08 9.55 -8.44
C ARG A 20 -4.02 10.03 -9.88
N LYS A 21 -2.87 9.85 -10.53
CA LYS A 21 -2.71 10.22 -11.95
C LYS A 21 -3.61 9.39 -12.85
N GLN A 22 -3.74 8.09 -12.59
CA GLN A 22 -4.62 7.19 -13.33
C GLN A 22 -6.10 7.56 -13.17
N ALA A 23 -6.50 8.04 -12.00
CA ALA A 23 -7.83 8.60 -11.73
C ALA A 23 -8.06 9.99 -12.35
N GLY A 24 -7.06 10.56 -13.06
CA GLY A 24 -7.17 11.88 -13.69
C GLY A 24 -7.23 13.05 -12.71
N LEU A 25 -6.84 12.84 -11.44
CA LEU A 25 -6.95 13.86 -10.40
C LEU A 25 -5.65 14.64 -10.22
N THR A 26 -5.74 15.95 -10.06
CA THR A 26 -4.66 16.76 -9.50
C THR A 26 -4.54 16.55 -7.99
N GLN A 27 -3.43 17.00 -7.38
CA GLN A 27 -3.33 17.02 -5.93
C GLN A 27 -4.43 17.90 -5.30
N GLY A 28 -4.74 19.06 -5.89
CA GLY A 28 -5.79 19.93 -5.37
C GLY A 28 -7.17 19.26 -5.36
N GLN A 29 -7.51 18.52 -6.42
CA GLN A 29 -8.78 17.82 -6.53
C GLN A 29 -8.91 16.68 -5.50
N LEU A 30 -7.86 15.86 -5.34
CA LEU A 30 -7.87 14.80 -4.33
C LEU A 30 -7.91 15.38 -2.92
N ALA A 31 -7.19 16.47 -2.68
CA ALA A 31 -7.18 17.16 -1.39
C ALA A 31 -8.57 17.72 -1.04
N ALA A 32 -9.26 18.33 -2.00
CA ALA A 32 -10.62 18.84 -1.84
C ALA A 32 -11.61 17.71 -1.48
N ARG A 33 -11.53 16.55 -2.15
CA ARG A 33 -12.37 15.37 -1.84
C ARG A 33 -12.10 14.81 -0.44
N LEU A 34 -10.87 14.99 0.05
CA LEU A 34 -10.42 14.55 1.37
C LEU A 34 -10.63 15.60 2.48
N GLY A 35 -11.17 16.77 2.16
CA GLY A 35 -11.36 17.87 3.10
C GLY A 35 -10.05 18.45 3.65
N ILE A 36 -8.95 18.41 2.89
CA ILE A 36 -7.63 18.93 3.29
C ILE A 36 -7.05 19.89 2.26
N THR A 37 -5.97 20.58 2.63
CA THR A 37 -5.22 21.43 1.71
C THR A 37 -4.38 20.60 0.73
N GLN A 38 -4.06 21.18 -0.44
CA GLN A 38 -3.13 20.57 -1.39
C GLN A 38 -1.74 20.33 -0.76
N GLN A 39 -1.27 21.24 0.09
CA GLN A 39 0.01 21.11 0.78
C GLN A 39 0.01 19.90 1.72
N THR A 40 -1.08 19.71 2.48
CA THR A 40 -1.28 18.52 3.32
C THR A 40 -1.28 17.26 2.48
N LEU A 41 -1.95 17.24 1.32
CA LEU A 41 -1.92 16.08 0.43
C LEU A 41 -0.51 15.84 -0.13
N SER A 42 0.22 16.88 -0.52
CA SER A 42 1.59 16.75 -1.01
C SER A 42 2.52 16.18 0.07
N ALA A 43 2.37 16.61 1.33
CA ALA A 43 3.10 16.03 2.46
C ALA A 43 2.70 14.57 2.71
N LEU A 44 1.41 14.24 2.58
CA LEU A 44 0.89 12.89 2.71
C LEU A 44 1.46 11.97 1.64
N GLU A 45 1.40 12.35 0.35
CA GLU A 45 1.95 11.55 -0.75
C GLU A 45 3.45 11.29 -0.57
N ARG A 46 4.22 12.27 -0.06
CA ARG A 46 5.66 12.11 0.21
C ARG A 46 5.96 11.20 1.40
N ASN A 47 5.10 11.20 2.43
CA ASN A 47 5.29 10.47 3.67
C ASN A 47 4.23 9.37 3.83
N ALA A 48 3.87 8.71 2.73
CA ALA A 48 2.75 7.76 2.72
C ALA A 48 2.99 6.51 3.59
N ASN A 49 4.24 6.27 4.00
CA ASN A 49 4.61 5.24 4.96
C ASN A 49 4.18 5.54 6.42
N LYS A 50 3.83 6.80 6.73
CA LYS A 50 3.43 7.25 8.08
C LYS A 50 1.94 7.54 8.22
N VAL A 51 1.13 7.33 7.17
CA VAL A 51 -0.30 7.63 7.22
C VAL A 51 -1.03 6.57 8.04
N SER A 52 -2.07 6.98 8.76
CA SER A 52 -2.93 6.01 9.45
C SER A 52 -3.66 5.12 8.45
N ALA A 53 -3.97 3.89 8.86
CA ALA A 53 -4.74 2.95 8.03
C ALA A 53 -6.06 3.57 7.56
N ASP A 54 -6.79 4.25 8.44
CA ASP A 54 -8.04 4.94 8.12
C ASP A 54 -7.87 5.95 6.98
N ARG A 55 -6.79 6.73 7.03
CA ARG A 55 -6.53 7.74 6.00
C ARG A 55 -6.10 7.11 4.68
N LEU A 56 -5.35 6.03 4.73
CA LEU A 56 -5.01 5.22 3.55
C LEU A 56 -6.28 4.69 2.90
N LEU A 57 -7.19 4.09 3.68
CA LEU A 57 -8.44 3.54 3.14
C LEU A 57 -9.34 4.61 2.51
N GLN A 58 -9.43 5.80 3.12
CA GLN A 58 -10.15 6.94 2.51
C GLN A 58 -9.55 7.35 1.16
N LEU A 59 -8.22 7.44 1.08
CA LEU A 59 -7.51 7.74 -0.17
C LEU A 59 -7.81 6.70 -1.24
N LEU A 60 -7.65 5.42 -0.90
CA LEU A 60 -7.90 4.31 -1.82
C LEU A 60 -9.34 4.33 -2.33
N GLY A 61 -10.33 4.59 -1.47
CA GLY A 61 -11.74 4.73 -1.86
C GLY A 61 -11.98 5.85 -2.88
N ILE A 62 -11.39 7.03 -2.67
CA ILE A 62 -11.52 8.15 -3.63
C ILE A 62 -10.82 7.83 -4.96
N LEU A 63 -9.75 7.07 -4.91
CA LEU A 63 -8.96 6.64 -6.08
C LEU A 63 -9.57 5.43 -6.81
N GLY A 64 -10.63 4.83 -6.28
CA GLY A 64 -11.23 3.61 -6.86
C GLY A 64 -10.30 2.40 -6.78
N VAL A 65 -9.53 2.29 -5.69
CA VAL A 65 -8.60 1.20 -5.43
C VAL A 65 -9.06 0.41 -4.21
N ASP A 66 -9.06 -0.91 -4.32
CA ASP A 66 -9.35 -1.80 -3.19
C ASP A 66 -8.08 -2.28 -2.49
N LEU A 67 -8.08 -2.28 -1.15
CA LEU A 67 -7.05 -2.95 -0.35
C LEU A 67 -7.47 -4.41 -0.11
N VAL A 68 -6.69 -5.36 -0.61
CA VAL A 68 -6.94 -6.79 -0.43
C VAL A 68 -5.88 -7.38 0.50
N LEU A 69 -6.32 -8.01 1.59
CA LEU A 69 -5.46 -8.81 2.47
C LEU A 69 -5.46 -10.26 1.99
N GLN A 70 -4.27 -10.80 1.73
CA GLN A 70 -4.10 -12.18 1.27
C GLN A 70 -3.08 -12.87 2.16
N SER A 71 -3.39 -14.10 2.59
CA SER A 71 -2.40 -14.94 3.26
C SER A 71 -1.28 -15.28 2.29
N ARG A 72 -0.03 -15.31 2.78
CA ARG A 72 1.06 -15.88 1.99
C ARG A 72 0.79 -17.38 1.88
N GLY A 73 0.66 -17.89 0.66
CA GLY A 73 0.42 -19.32 0.45
C GLY A 73 1.46 -20.20 1.18
N PRO A 74 1.14 -21.47 1.48
CA PRO A 74 2.08 -22.37 2.12
C PRO A 74 3.31 -22.55 1.23
N GLY A 75 4.43 -21.94 1.63
CA GLY A 75 5.73 -22.09 0.97
C GLY A 75 6.46 -20.77 0.71
N THR A 76 7.19 -20.29 1.72
CA THR A 76 8.65 -20.06 1.67
C THR A 76 9.18 -19.75 3.07
N ASP A 77 8.70 -20.45 4.11
CA ASP A 77 9.55 -20.58 5.29
C ASP A 77 10.46 -21.77 4.99
N PRO A 78 11.80 -21.63 5.07
CA PRO A 78 12.67 -22.79 5.06
C PRO A 78 12.28 -23.58 6.30
N LYS A 79 11.46 -24.62 6.11
CA LYS A 79 11.20 -25.62 7.13
C LYS A 79 12.60 -26.03 7.63
N PRO A 80 12.91 -25.87 8.93
CA PRO A 80 14.20 -26.31 9.43
C PRO A 80 14.29 -27.78 9.05
N SER A 81 15.24 -28.10 8.17
CA SER A 81 15.53 -29.47 7.79
C SER A 81 15.78 -30.20 9.09
N ALA A 82 14.81 -31.00 9.50
CA ALA A 82 14.99 -32.00 10.51
C ALA A 82 16.04 -32.94 9.93
N THR A 83 17.31 -32.67 10.23
CA THR A 83 18.37 -33.66 10.16
C THR A 83 17.98 -34.75 11.14
N GLY A 84 17.20 -35.70 10.64
CA GLY A 84 16.98 -36.97 11.29
C GLY A 84 18.27 -37.78 11.22
N GLY A 85 18.69 -38.27 12.38
CA GLY A 85 19.26 -39.61 12.53
C GLY A 85 20.61 -39.89 11.87
N ALA A 86 21.66 -39.72 12.65
CA ALA A 86 22.59 -40.82 12.90
C ALA A 86 22.53 -41.00 14.43
N GLY A 87 22.11 -42.14 14.97
CA GLY A 87 22.70 -43.45 14.72
C GLY A 87 23.42 -43.81 16.03
N TRP A 88 23.10 -45.00 16.54
CA TRP A 88 23.49 -45.51 17.86
C TRP A 88 25.01 -45.56 18.06
#